data_AF-V4A7Y1-F1
#
_entry.id   AF-V4A7Y1-F1
#
_cell.length_a   1.000
_cell.length_b   1.000
_cell.length_c   1.000
_cell.angle_alpha   90.00
_cell.angle_beta   90.00
_cell.angle_gamma   90.00
#
_symmetry.space_group_name_H-M   'P 1'
#
loop_
_entity.id
_entity.type
_entity.pdbx_description
1 polymer ?
#
loop_
_entity_poly.entity_id
_entity_poly.type
_entity_poly.pdbx_seq_one_letter_code
_entity_poly.pdbx_strand_id
1 'polypeptide(L)'
;MLYLVLTLLASSRFVVSDDCNEFYTDSGVNNVQYDNPTETHSNLTVGECTKICMKLQKTDQCLSYGYQTITKECYIYNQFASVGDETKPSEGLVFFWTYSRPCPLDKGYELIGSDGSCVKFYNLELNGWEAKEHCRREGGHLMIMNTEAKRQYLISKYTSYKEYVYVGGTDVHEEGNWLWFDGRKIDKFWMEGEPNNFGHEYGEGEECLQLRHDLSGDKKFDSVLNDSGCSSRHKLACEVPQPKQRFNY
;
A
#
# COMPACT_ATOMS: atom_id res chain seq x y z
N MET A 1 19.71 30.76 -46.85
CA MET A 1 18.87 29.56 -47.09
C MET A 1 19.34 28.51 -46.10
N LEU A 2 18.63 28.19 -45.01
CA LEU A 2 17.33 27.51 -44.83
C LEU A 2 17.61 26.13 -44.16
N TYR A 3 17.27 26.05 -42.87
CA TYR A 3 16.64 24.95 -42.09
C TYR A 3 16.66 23.47 -42.55
N LEU A 4 16.94 22.56 -41.60
CA LEU A 4 16.09 21.46 -41.00
C LEU A 4 16.96 20.24 -40.60
N VAL A 5 17.23 19.98 -39.31
CA VAL A 5 16.59 19.02 -38.37
C VAL A 5 16.36 17.59 -38.91
N LEU A 6 17.08 16.60 -38.35
CA LEU A 6 16.50 15.36 -37.82
C LEU A 6 17.50 14.61 -36.91
N THR A 7 16.99 14.25 -35.73
CA THR A 7 17.58 13.59 -34.57
C THR A 7 17.63 12.05 -34.71
N LEU A 8 18.25 11.40 -33.72
CA LEU A 8 18.27 9.97 -33.30
C LEU A 8 19.71 9.39 -33.40
N LEU A 9 20.32 8.68 -32.44
CA LEU A 9 20.02 8.25 -31.07
C LEU A 9 21.36 7.81 -30.47
N ALA A 10 21.77 8.38 -29.34
CA ALA A 10 22.69 7.74 -28.39
C ALA A 10 22.62 8.51 -27.06
N SER A 11 21.48 8.43 -26.37
CA SER A 11 21.43 8.85 -24.98
C SER A 11 22.07 7.74 -24.14
N SER A 12 23.24 8.05 -23.60
CA SER A 12 23.72 7.53 -22.33
C SER A 12 22.55 7.38 -21.34
N ARG A 13 22.35 6.17 -20.81
CA ARG A 13 21.38 5.96 -19.72
C ARG A 13 21.96 6.57 -18.44
N PHE A 14 21.64 7.84 -18.20
CA PHE A 14 21.55 8.45 -16.88
C PHE A 14 20.07 8.77 -16.66
N VAL A 15 19.41 8.06 -15.74
CA VAL A 15 18.05 8.35 -15.24
C VAL A 15 17.99 7.74 -13.82
N VAL A 16 17.78 8.41 -12.69
CA VAL A 16 17.63 9.81 -12.26
C VAL A 16 18.19 9.82 -10.83
N SER A 17 19.19 10.65 -10.56
CA SER A 17 19.34 11.30 -9.25
C SER A 17 18.31 12.41 -9.24
N ASP A 18 17.52 12.53 -8.17
CA ASP A 18 17.31 13.80 -7.46
C ASP A 18 16.13 13.66 -6.50
N ASP A 19 16.48 13.82 -5.22
CA ASP A 19 15.71 14.46 -4.16
C ASP A 19 14.27 14.02 -3.88
N CYS A 20 14.03 13.72 -2.60
CA CYS A 20 12.72 13.78 -1.98
C CYS A 20 12.13 15.17 -2.17
N ASN A 21 11.39 15.39 -3.26
CA ASN A 21 10.65 16.61 -3.51
C ASN A 21 9.31 16.25 -4.15
N GLU A 22 8.31 16.03 -3.31
CA GLU A 22 6.99 16.60 -3.61
C GLU A 22 6.57 17.44 -2.40
N PHE A 23 6.59 18.75 -2.64
CA PHE A 23 6.02 19.76 -1.78
C PHE A 23 4.51 19.65 -1.83
N TYR A 24 3.87 19.51 -0.67
CA TYR A 24 2.49 19.92 -0.50
C TYR A 24 2.48 21.15 0.41
N THR A 25 2.45 22.34 -0.20
CA THR A 25 1.62 23.39 0.37
C THR A 25 0.22 23.11 -0.16
N ASP A 26 -0.57 22.30 0.56
CA ASP A 26 -1.99 22.37 0.30
C ASP A 26 -2.42 23.78 0.73
N SER A 27 -2.72 24.62 -0.25
CA SER A 27 -3.30 25.95 -0.03
C SER A 27 -4.67 25.88 0.66
N GLY A 28 -5.13 24.69 1.05
CA GLY A 28 -6.29 24.43 1.90
C GLY A 28 -6.03 23.75 3.25
N VAL A 29 -4.80 23.42 3.68
CA VAL A 29 -4.59 22.66 4.95
C VAL A 29 -3.90 23.53 6.01
N ASN A 30 -4.72 24.07 6.91
CA ASN A 30 -4.30 25.05 7.92
C ASN A 30 -4.00 24.47 9.32
N ASN A 31 -4.05 23.14 9.54
CA ASN A 31 -4.12 22.58 10.90
C ASN A 31 -3.24 21.33 11.11
N VAL A 32 -2.19 21.40 11.93
CA VAL A 32 -1.35 20.25 12.36
C VAL A 32 -1.23 20.27 13.89
N GLN A 33 -1.48 19.13 14.56
CA GLN A 33 -1.29 18.97 16.02
C GLN A 33 0.13 18.48 16.34
N TYR A 34 0.76 19.04 17.38
CA TYR A 34 2.15 18.77 17.77
C TYR A 34 2.22 17.78 18.93
N ASP A 35 2.71 16.57 18.68
CA ASP A 35 3.29 15.74 19.75
C ASP A 35 4.75 16.13 19.99
N ASN A 36 5.31 15.79 21.15
CA ASN A 36 6.72 16.07 21.42
C ASN A 36 7.60 15.32 20.41
N PRO A 37 8.59 15.99 19.79
CA PRO A 37 9.52 15.32 18.90
C PRO A 37 10.30 14.26 19.67
N THR A 38 10.53 13.12 19.02
CA THR A 38 11.40 12.06 19.56
C THR A 38 12.85 12.49 19.57
N GLU A 39 13.27 13.30 18.59
CA GLU A 39 14.59 13.90 18.51
C GLU A 39 14.51 15.32 17.93
N THR A 40 15.38 16.21 18.39
CA THR A 40 15.57 17.54 17.81
C THR A 40 17.02 17.71 17.38
N HIS A 41 17.22 18.24 16.17
CA HIS A 41 18.53 18.53 15.59
C HIS A 41 18.60 20.00 15.15
N SER A 42 19.77 20.61 15.18
CA SER A 42 19.94 22.05 14.86
C SER A 42 21.02 22.26 13.80
N ASN A 43 20.97 23.40 13.11
CA ASN A 43 21.92 23.79 12.06
C ASN A 43 22.01 22.82 10.88
N LEU A 44 20.90 22.17 10.54
CA LEU A 44 20.83 21.24 9.42
C LEU A 44 20.09 21.85 8.24
N THR A 45 20.39 21.37 7.05
CA THR A 45 19.57 21.56 5.86
C THR A 45 18.37 20.62 5.89
N VAL A 46 17.32 20.95 5.13
CA VAL A 46 16.16 20.07 4.94
C VAL A 46 16.59 18.66 4.51
N GLY A 47 17.51 18.55 3.54
CA GLY A 47 17.99 17.27 3.04
C GLY A 47 18.79 16.44 4.06
N GLU A 48 19.50 17.08 4.99
CA GLU A 48 20.15 16.38 6.10
C GLU A 48 19.11 15.83 7.08
N CYS A 49 18.03 16.55 7.33
CA CYS A 49 16.94 16.09 8.18
C CYS A 49 16.14 14.96 7.53
N THR A 50 15.97 15.00 6.21
CA THR A 50 15.45 13.86 5.44
C THR A 50 16.31 12.61 5.66
N LYS A 51 17.64 12.72 5.55
CA LYS A 51 18.56 11.59 5.74
C LYS A 51 18.50 11.01 7.15
N ILE A 52 18.37 11.87 8.17
CA ILE A 52 18.20 11.44 9.57
C ILE A 52 16.89 10.65 9.71
N CYS A 53 15.78 11.22 9.25
CA CYS A 53 14.48 10.56 9.34
C CYS A 53 14.47 9.22 8.59
N MET A 54 15.03 9.16 7.37
CA MET A 54 15.18 7.91 6.60
C MET A 54 16.01 6.84 7.32
N LYS A 55 17.05 7.23 8.05
CA LYS A 55 17.86 6.30 8.83
C LYS A 55 17.06 5.71 10.00
N LEU A 56 16.31 6.56 10.70
CA LEU A 56 15.47 6.20 11.85
C LEU A 56 14.19 5.45 11.45
N GLN A 57 13.77 5.56 10.19
CA GLN A 57 12.63 4.82 9.66
C GLN A 57 12.82 3.30 9.74
N LYS A 58 14.07 2.81 9.64
CA LYS A 58 14.39 1.36 9.75
C LYS A 58 14.03 0.75 11.09
N THR A 59 13.91 1.57 12.14
CA THR A 59 13.58 1.16 13.50
C THR A 59 12.21 1.69 13.93
N ASP A 60 11.37 2.15 12.98
CA ASP A 60 10.09 2.81 13.23
C ASP A 60 10.20 4.04 14.17
N GLN A 61 11.38 4.67 14.22
CA GLN A 61 11.67 5.84 15.06
C GLN A 61 11.44 7.17 14.35
N CYS A 62 11.24 7.15 13.02
CA CYS A 62 10.78 8.31 12.26
C CYS A 62 9.74 7.92 11.21
N LEU A 63 8.57 8.56 11.27
CA LEU A 63 7.52 8.53 10.25
C LEU A 63 7.27 9.90 9.62
N SER A 64 7.60 11.00 10.32
CA SER A 64 7.58 12.37 9.80
C SER A 64 8.60 13.25 10.51
N TYR A 65 8.93 14.41 9.95
CA TYR A 65 9.73 15.44 10.62
C TYR A 65 9.25 16.86 10.29
N GLY A 66 9.39 17.78 11.24
CA GLY A 66 9.22 19.22 11.04
C GLY A 66 10.57 19.90 10.84
N TYR A 67 10.61 20.99 10.08
CA TYR A 67 11.80 21.81 9.81
C TYR A 67 11.47 23.28 10.03
N GLN A 68 12.13 23.93 10.97
CA GLN A 68 12.00 25.36 11.22
C GLN A 68 12.97 26.12 10.34
N THR A 69 12.44 26.83 9.33
CA THR A 69 13.23 27.53 8.31
C THR A 69 14.03 28.71 8.87
N ILE A 70 13.59 29.30 9.98
CA ILE A 70 14.28 30.41 10.64
C ILE A 70 15.48 29.90 11.47
N THR A 71 15.24 28.92 12.35
CA THR A 71 16.25 28.40 13.29
C THR A 71 17.09 27.25 12.70
N LYS A 72 16.69 26.71 11.54
CA LYS A 72 17.27 25.51 10.92
C LYS A 72 17.24 24.30 11.86
N GLU A 73 16.17 24.19 12.63
CA GLU A 73 15.93 23.07 13.53
C GLU A 73 15.05 22.02 12.85
N CYS A 74 15.29 20.76 13.22
CA CYS A 74 14.55 19.61 12.73
C CYS A 74 13.97 18.84 13.91
N TYR A 75 12.69 18.54 13.83
CA TYR A 75 11.91 17.87 14.86
C TYR A 75 11.46 16.53 14.29
N ILE A 76 12.00 15.44 14.81
CA ILE A 76 11.74 14.06 14.34
C ILE A 76 10.53 13.50 15.09
N TYR A 77 9.64 12.80 14.38
CA TYR A 77 8.45 12.17 14.98
C TYR A 77 8.36 10.70 14.57
N ASN A 78 8.14 9.81 15.54
CA ASN A 78 7.88 8.37 15.31
C ASN A 78 6.44 8.06 14.87
N GLN A 79 5.68 9.10 14.52
CA GLN A 79 4.30 9.03 14.08
C GLN A 79 4.07 10.04 12.96
N PHE A 80 2.96 9.87 12.24
CA PHE A 80 2.53 10.90 11.30
C PHE A 80 2.04 12.10 12.09
N ALA A 81 2.53 13.29 11.75
CA ALA A 81 1.91 14.52 12.24
C ALA A 81 0.45 14.54 11.77
N SER A 82 -0.50 14.43 12.70
CA SER A 82 -1.93 14.38 12.39
C SER A 82 -2.48 15.78 12.15
N VAL A 83 -3.30 15.89 11.11
CA VAL A 83 -4.12 17.08 10.82
C VAL A 83 -5.25 17.12 11.86
N GLY A 84 -5.27 18.14 12.73
CA GLY A 84 -6.30 18.28 13.79
C GLY A 84 -6.02 19.42 14.78
N ASP A 85 -6.97 20.34 14.87
CA ASP A 85 -7.27 21.42 15.84
C ASP A 85 -6.19 22.22 16.65
N GLU A 86 -6.29 23.54 16.44
CA GLU A 86 -5.98 24.69 17.32
C GLU A 86 -4.54 25.09 17.72
N THR A 87 -3.52 24.87 16.87
CA THR A 87 -2.29 25.70 16.96
C THR A 87 -1.77 26.08 15.57
N LYS A 88 -1.68 27.38 15.28
CA LYS A 88 -0.94 27.88 14.11
C LYS A 88 0.51 27.38 14.21
N PRO A 89 1.11 26.84 13.14
CA PRO A 89 2.55 26.62 13.12
C PRO A 89 3.26 27.92 13.48
N SER A 90 4.29 27.82 14.34
CA SER A 90 5.24 28.90 14.49
C SER A 90 5.72 29.32 13.10
N GLU A 91 5.73 30.62 12.82
CA GLU A 91 6.22 31.16 11.55
C GLU A 91 7.51 30.45 11.12
N GLY A 92 7.55 29.99 9.87
CA GLY A 92 8.71 29.30 9.30
C GLY A 92 8.77 27.77 9.52
N LEU A 93 7.82 27.14 10.22
CA LEU A 93 7.82 25.67 10.38
C LEU A 93 7.17 24.96 9.18
N VAL A 94 7.90 24.02 8.57
CA VAL A 94 7.48 23.19 7.42
C VAL A 94 7.51 21.72 7.80
N PHE A 95 6.50 20.94 7.42
CA PHE A 95 6.43 19.51 7.69
C PHE A 95 6.79 18.66 6.48
N PHE A 96 7.48 17.55 6.75
CA PHE A 96 7.91 16.56 5.77
C PHE A 96 7.53 15.17 6.27
N TRP A 97 7.08 14.32 5.36
CA TRP A 97 6.78 12.91 5.62
C TRP A 97 7.71 12.05 4.77
N THR A 98 8.23 10.97 5.34
CA THR A 98 8.98 9.99 4.55
C THR A 98 7.99 9.07 3.86
N TYR A 99 7.60 9.42 2.63
CA TYR A 99 6.82 8.51 1.81
C TYR A 99 7.72 7.42 1.22
N SER A 100 7.78 6.32 1.96
CA SER A 100 7.94 4.94 1.53
C SER A 100 8.49 4.20 2.74
N ARG A 101 7.69 3.35 3.40
CA ARG A 101 8.33 2.30 4.20
C ARG A 101 9.06 1.44 3.16
N PRO A 102 10.39 1.34 3.17
CA PRO A 102 11.08 0.51 2.20
C PRO A 102 10.44 -0.87 2.22
N CYS A 103 10.25 -1.47 1.05
CA CYS A 103 9.68 -2.80 0.97
C CYS A 103 10.43 -3.71 1.94
N PRO A 104 9.76 -4.39 2.89
CA PRO A 104 10.44 -5.16 3.93
C PRO A 104 10.93 -6.50 3.36
N LEU A 105 11.89 -6.42 2.43
CA LEU A 105 12.48 -7.54 1.71
C LEU A 105 13.15 -8.54 2.67
N ASP A 106 13.73 -8.02 3.75
CA ASP A 106 14.31 -8.80 4.85
C ASP A 106 13.26 -9.64 5.60
N LYS A 107 12.00 -9.21 5.58
CA LYS A 107 10.85 -9.95 6.12
C LYS A 107 10.17 -10.83 5.07
N GLY A 108 10.76 -10.98 3.88
CA GLY A 108 10.25 -11.83 2.80
C GLY A 108 9.13 -11.21 1.98
N TYR A 109 8.96 -9.88 2.03
CA TYR A 109 8.09 -9.19 1.08
C TYR A 109 8.79 -9.05 -0.28
N GLU A 110 7.99 -9.09 -1.34
CA GLU A 110 8.42 -8.90 -2.72
C GLU A 110 7.84 -7.58 -3.23
N LEU A 111 8.69 -6.74 -3.81
CA LEU A 111 8.25 -5.53 -4.51
C LEU A 111 7.67 -5.94 -5.86
N ILE A 112 6.41 -5.57 -6.13
CA ILE A 112 5.74 -5.93 -7.37
C ILE A 112 5.07 -4.72 -8.03
N GLY A 113 5.08 -4.73 -9.36
CA GLY A 113 4.45 -3.69 -10.18
C GLY A 113 5.13 -2.32 -10.09
N SER A 114 4.61 -1.37 -10.86
CA SER A 114 5.05 0.02 -10.85
C SER A 114 4.36 0.87 -9.78
N ASP A 115 3.33 0.33 -9.10
CA ASP A 115 2.64 0.99 -8.00
C ASP A 115 3.38 0.87 -6.65
N GLY A 116 4.54 0.19 -6.66
CA GLY A 116 5.41 0.03 -5.51
C GLY A 116 4.92 -1.01 -4.51
N SER A 117 3.86 -1.76 -4.78
CA SER A 117 3.26 -2.61 -3.75
C SER A 117 4.19 -3.70 -3.24
N CYS A 118 4.21 -3.86 -1.91
CA CYS A 118 4.99 -4.88 -1.24
C CYS A 118 4.08 -6.03 -0.83
N VAL A 119 4.33 -7.21 -1.35
CA VAL A 119 3.45 -8.36 -1.13
C VAL A 119 4.16 -9.54 -0.53
N LYS A 120 3.46 -10.33 0.26
CA LYS A 120 3.99 -11.55 0.83
C LYS A 120 2.91 -12.61 0.94
N PHE A 121 3.22 -13.79 0.42
CA PHE A 121 2.40 -14.98 0.57
C PHE A 121 2.80 -15.71 1.86
N TYR A 122 1.81 -16.09 2.67
CA TYR A 122 2.04 -16.80 3.92
C TYR A 122 1.57 -18.24 3.80
N ASN A 123 2.47 -19.18 4.12
CA ASN A 123 2.15 -20.59 4.30
C ASN A 123 1.57 -20.85 5.71
N LEU A 124 0.54 -20.08 6.08
CA LEU A 124 -0.12 -20.09 7.37
C LEU A 124 -1.63 -20.10 7.12
N GLU A 125 -2.36 -21.04 7.73
CA GLU A 125 -3.81 -21.12 7.60
C GLU A 125 -4.51 -20.45 8.78
N LEU A 126 -5.36 -19.47 8.48
CA LEU A 126 -6.11 -18.66 9.44
C LEU A 126 -7.56 -18.53 8.98
N ASN A 127 -8.48 -18.25 9.91
CA ASN A 127 -9.80 -17.79 9.50
C ASN A 127 -9.74 -16.38 8.88
N GLY A 128 -10.76 -15.96 8.15
CA GLY A 128 -10.77 -14.69 7.40
C GLY A 128 -10.51 -13.46 8.29
N TRP A 129 -11.08 -13.45 9.50
CA TRP A 129 -10.88 -12.39 10.48
C TRP A 129 -9.45 -12.36 11.03
N GLU A 130 -8.91 -13.53 11.36
CA GLU A 130 -7.51 -13.71 11.79
C GLU A 130 -6.54 -13.30 10.68
N ALA A 131 -6.82 -13.63 9.41
CA ALA A 131 -6.00 -13.29 8.27
C ALA A 131 -5.95 -11.78 8.02
N LYS A 132 -7.11 -11.11 8.10
CA LYS A 132 -7.21 -9.65 8.03
C LYS A 132 -6.39 -8.98 9.12
N GLU A 133 -6.53 -9.44 10.36
CA GLU A 133 -5.79 -8.91 11.51
C GLU A 133 -4.28 -9.19 11.41
N HIS A 134 -3.88 -10.35 10.87
CA HIS A 134 -2.48 -10.68 10.62
C HIS A 134 -1.84 -9.66 9.67
N CYS A 135 -2.44 -9.42 8.49
CA CYS A 135 -1.88 -8.43 7.55
C CYS A 135 -1.90 -7.00 8.12
N ARG A 136 -2.90 -6.67 8.95
CA ARG A 136 -2.93 -5.37 9.66
C ARG A 136 -1.74 -5.20 10.61
N ARG A 137 -1.37 -6.24 11.36
CA ARG A 137 -0.20 -6.23 12.26
C ARG A 137 1.13 -6.12 11.52
N GLU A 138 1.19 -6.66 10.30
CA GLU A 138 2.35 -6.48 9.40
C GLU A 138 2.40 -5.07 8.76
N GLY A 139 1.45 -4.19 9.10
CA GLY A 139 1.40 -2.81 8.61
C GLY A 139 0.72 -2.64 7.24
N GLY A 140 -0.11 -3.62 6.85
CA GLY A 140 -0.80 -3.64 5.57
C GLY A 140 -2.23 -4.17 5.67
N HIS A 141 -2.69 -4.82 4.62
CA HIS A 141 -4.00 -5.48 4.55
C HIS A 141 -3.89 -6.74 3.68
N LEU A 142 -4.96 -7.54 3.60
CA LEU A 142 -5.01 -8.63 2.62
C LEU A 142 -4.82 -8.07 1.21
N MET A 143 -4.01 -8.71 0.40
CA MET A 143 -3.59 -8.23 -0.92
C MET A 143 -4.79 -8.02 -1.84
N ILE A 144 -4.88 -6.85 -2.48
CA ILE A 144 -5.95 -6.56 -3.44
C ILE A 144 -5.47 -6.85 -4.87
N MET A 145 -6.34 -7.35 -5.74
CA MET A 145 -5.97 -7.69 -7.12
C MET A 145 -6.33 -6.54 -8.08
N ASN A 146 -5.63 -5.42 -7.92
CA ASN A 146 -6.01 -4.18 -8.59
C ASN A 146 -5.10 -3.68 -9.70
N THR A 147 -4.00 -4.38 -9.93
CA THR A 147 -3.08 -4.14 -11.05
C THR A 147 -2.73 -5.47 -11.72
N GLU A 148 -2.32 -5.40 -12.98
CA GLU A 148 -1.94 -6.62 -13.72
C GLU A 148 -0.75 -7.33 -13.07
N ALA A 149 0.21 -6.58 -12.54
CA ALA A 149 1.36 -7.15 -11.84
C ALA A 149 0.95 -7.96 -10.60
N LYS A 150 0.01 -7.43 -9.80
CA LYS A 150 -0.54 -8.12 -8.63
C LYS A 150 -1.32 -9.36 -9.00
N ARG A 151 -2.10 -9.28 -10.07
CA ARG A 151 -2.82 -10.42 -10.63
C ARG A 151 -1.86 -11.54 -11.02
N GLN A 152 -0.84 -11.24 -11.83
CA GLN A 152 0.16 -12.22 -12.26
C GLN A 152 0.91 -12.82 -11.06
N TYR A 153 1.25 -12.00 -10.07
CA TYR A 153 1.88 -12.48 -8.83
C TYR A 153 1.00 -13.49 -8.10
N LEU A 154 -0.26 -13.13 -7.81
CA LEU A 154 -1.20 -14.02 -7.13
C LEU A 154 -1.40 -15.32 -7.89
N ILE A 155 -1.64 -15.25 -9.21
CA ILE A 155 -1.82 -16.44 -10.08
C ILE A 155 -0.57 -17.33 -10.05
N SER A 156 0.64 -16.76 -10.10
CA SER A 156 1.88 -17.54 -10.10
C SER A 156 2.09 -18.33 -8.80
N LYS A 157 1.81 -17.70 -7.64
CA LYS A 157 1.93 -18.35 -6.34
C LYS A 157 0.83 -19.40 -6.19
N TYR A 158 -0.41 -19.02 -6.47
CA TYR A 158 -1.56 -19.90 -6.41
C TYR A 158 -1.42 -21.14 -7.33
N THR A 159 -0.90 -21.00 -8.55
CA THR A 159 -0.66 -22.14 -9.47
C THR A 159 0.37 -23.11 -8.91
N SER A 160 1.33 -22.60 -8.13
CA SER A 160 2.39 -23.41 -7.51
C SER A 160 1.87 -24.20 -6.30
N TYR A 161 0.88 -23.68 -5.58
CA TYR A 161 0.39 -24.26 -4.33
C TYR A 161 -0.96 -24.99 -4.44
N LYS A 162 -1.80 -24.66 -5.43
CA LYS A 162 -3.15 -25.24 -5.66
C LYS A 162 -4.07 -25.19 -4.44
N GLU A 163 -4.06 -24.07 -3.72
CA GLU A 163 -4.77 -23.91 -2.45
C GLU A 163 -5.64 -22.66 -2.42
N TYR A 164 -6.52 -22.59 -1.43
CA TYR A 164 -7.36 -21.44 -1.12
C TYR A 164 -6.57 -20.34 -0.43
N VAL A 165 -6.76 -19.09 -0.87
CA VAL A 165 -5.99 -17.94 -0.38
C VAL A 165 -6.91 -16.75 -0.16
N TYR A 166 -6.97 -16.25 1.07
CA TYR A 166 -7.64 -14.99 1.37
C TYR A 166 -6.93 -13.81 0.70
N VAL A 167 -7.73 -12.97 0.04
CA VAL A 167 -7.34 -11.72 -0.61
C VAL A 167 -8.27 -10.59 -0.15
N GLY A 168 -7.91 -9.34 -0.43
CA GLY A 168 -8.58 -8.18 0.16
C GLY A 168 -9.86 -7.78 -0.55
N GLY A 169 -10.99 -8.33 -0.15
CA GLY A 169 -12.30 -7.84 -0.61
C GLY A 169 -13.42 -8.30 0.29
N THR A 170 -14.54 -7.58 0.25
CA THR A 170 -15.71 -7.85 1.07
C THR A 170 -16.93 -7.12 0.53
N ASP A 171 -18.11 -7.63 0.86
CA ASP A 171 -19.42 -7.01 0.63
C ASP A 171 -20.22 -6.82 1.94
N VAL A 172 -19.58 -6.92 3.12
CA VAL A 172 -20.21 -6.68 4.44
C VAL A 172 -21.00 -5.38 4.56
N HIS A 173 -20.73 -4.41 3.68
CA HIS A 173 -21.43 -3.14 3.64
C HIS A 173 -22.79 -3.23 2.94
N GLU A 174 -22.88 -4.03 1.88
CA GLU A 174 -24.06 -4.23 1.06
C GLU A 174 -23.90 -5.55 0.30
N GLU A 175 -24.71 -6.54 0.68
CA GLU A 175 -24.71 -7.89 0.10
C GLU A 175 -24.76 -7.86 -1.44
N GLY A 176 -23.87 -8.61 -2.09
CA GLY A 176 -23.74 -8.66 -3.55
C GLY A 176 -23.02 -7.45 -4.15
N ASN A 177 -22.64 -6.44 -3.36
CA ASN A 177 -21.83 -5.30 -3.79
C ASN A 177 -20.39 -5.42 -3.28
N TRP A 178 -19.63 -6.30 -3.93
CA TRP A 178 -18.23 -6.58 -3.58
C TRP A 178 -17.29 -5.42 -3.88
N LEU A 179 -16.49 -5.05 -2.88
CA LEU A 179 -15.47 -4.02 -2.97
C LEU A 179 -14.09 -4.58 -2.62
N TRP A 180 -13.07 -4.18 -3.38
CA TRP A 180 -11.69 -4.25 -2.91
C TRP A 180 -11.53 -3.35 -1.68
N PHE A 181 -10.56 -3.61 -0.82
CA PHE A 181 -10.30 -2.77 0.36
C PHE A 181 -9.93 -1.31 0.06
N ASP A 182 -9.65 -0.97 -1.20
CA ASP A 182 -9.48 0.42 -1.62
C ASP A 182 -10.74 1.07 -2.21
N GLY A 183 -11.90 0.43 -2.02
CA GLY A 183 -13.23 0.95 -2.34
C GLY A 183 -13.67 0.78 -3.79
N ARG A 184 -12.83 0.21 -4.66
CA ARG A 184 -13.24 -0.09 -6.05
C ARG A 184 -14.08 -1.36 -6.09
N LYS A 185 -15.11 -1.33 -6.93
CA LYS A 185 -15.99 -2.47 -7.17
C LYS A 185 -15.26 -3.67 -7.78
N ILE A 186 -15.68 -4.87 -7.40
CA ILE A 186 -15.27 -6.14 -7.97
C ILE A 186 -16.38 -6.61 -8.93
N ASP A 187 -16.22 -6.31 -10.22
CA ASP A 187 -17.18 -6.63 -11.27
C ASP A 187 -16.74 -7.81 -12.18
N LYS A 188 -15.55 -8.34 -11.94
CA LYS A 188 -14.91 -9.36 -12.76
C LYS A 188 -14.02 -10.28 -11.93
N PHE A 189 -13.51 -11.31 -12.60
CA PHE A 189 -12.64 -12.35 -12.05
C PHE A 189 -13.31 -13.40 -11.18
N TRP A 190 -14.63 -13.32 -11.03
CA TRP A 190 -15.43 -14.37 -10.43
C TRP A 190 -15.34 -15.67 -11.24
N MET A 191 -15.31 -16.79 -10.53
CA MET A 191 -15.55 -18.09 -11.16
C MET A 191 -17.00 -18.19 -11.61
N GLU A 192 -17.24 -19.15 -12.50
CA GLU A 192 -18.60 -19.43 -12.95
C GLU A 192 -19.48 -19.81 -11.76
N GLY A 193 -20.56 -19.06 -11.57
CA GLY A 193 -21.49 -19.24 -10.45
C GLY A 193 -21.20 -18.35 -9.24
N GLU A 194 -20.06 -17.65 -9.19
CA GLU A 194 -19.68 -16.79 -8.06
C GLU A 194 -19.93 -15.28 -8.34
N PRO A 195 -20.10 -14.45 -7.30
CA PRO A 195 -20.29 -14.84 -5.90
C PRO A 195 -21.70 -15.41 -5.67
N ASN A 196 -21.84 -16.42 -4.79
CA ASN A 196 -23.09 -17.15 -4.60
C ASN A 196 -23.70 -17.02 -3.19
N ASN A 197 -22.95 -16.43 -2.26
CA ASN A 197 -23.25 -16.24 -0.85
C ASN A 197 -23.77 -17.52 -0.16
N PHE A 198 -23.01 -18.62 -0.32
CA PHE A 198 -23.42 -19.92 0.15
C PHE A 198 -23.65 -19.93 1.67
N GLY A 199 -24.78 -20.45 2.12
CA GLY A 199 -25.07 -20.56 3.56
C GLY A 199 -25.68 -19.32 4.20
N HIS A 200 -25.88 -18.23 3.46
CA HIS A 200 -26.55 -17.02 3.95
C HIS A 200 -27.94 -17.28 4.55
N GLU A 201 -28.71 -18.23 3.99
CA GLU A 201 -30.02 -18.63 4.52
C GLU A 201 -29.97 -19.21 5.95
N TYR A 202 -28.78 -19.63 6.41
CA TYR A 202 -28.52 -20.15 7.75
C TYR A 202 -27.79 -19.15 8.66
N GLY A 203 -27.61 -17.90 8.22
CA GLY A 203 -26.88 -16.86 8.97
C GLY A 203 -25.36 -16.98 8.86
N GLU A 204 -24.86 -17.75 7.89
CA GLU A 204 -23.44 -17.95 7.59
C GLU A 204 -23.14 -17.42 6.18
N GLY A 205 -23.27 -16.10 5.99
CA GLY A 205 -22.91 -15.48 4.71
C GLY A 205 -21.41 -15.61 4.40
N GLU A 206 -21.06 -15.40 3.13
CA GLU A 206 -19.70 -15.52 2.63
C GLU A 206 -19.05 -14.16 2.41
N GLU A 207 -18.71 -13.43 3.48
CA GLU A 207 -18.25 -12.03 3.32
C GLU A 207 -16.72 -11.87 3.13
N CYS A 208 -15.98 -12.98 3.01
CA CYS A 208 -14.54 -12.98 2.81
C CYS A 208 -14.14 -13.38 1.38
N LEU A 209 -13.35 -12.56 0.71
CA LEU A 209 -12.86 -12.88 -0.64
C LEU A 209 -11.70 -13.87 -0.62
N GLN A 210 -11.78 -14.92 -1.43
CA GLN A 210 -10.68 -15.85 -1.64
C GLN A 210 -10.36 -16.10 -3.11
N LEU A 211 -9.13 -16.53 -3.35
CA LEU A 211 -8.74 -17.23 -4.58
C LEU A 211 -9.02 -18.72 -4.41
N ARG A 212 -9.71 -19.34 -5.39
CA ARG A 212 -10.04 -20.78 -5.38
C ARG A 212 -9.66 -21.43 -6.70
N HIS A 213 -8.92 -22.54 -6.66
CA HIS A 213 -8.45 -23.28 -7.85
C HIS A 213 -9.61 -23.84 -8.66
N ASP A 214 -9.73 -23.40 -9.92
CA ASP A 214 -10.63 -24.05 -10.86
C ASP A 214 -10.09 -25.44 -11.22
N LEU A 215 -10.76 -26.47 -10.70
CA LEU A 215 -10.43 -27.88 -10.91
C LEU A 215 -10.98 -28.40 -12.25
N SER A 216 -11.76 -27.61 -13.00
CA SER A 216 -12.41 -28.00 -14.26
C SER A 216 -11.41 -28.30 -15.40
N GLY A 217 -10.16 -27.84 -15.27
CA GLY A 217 -9.11 -28.05 -16.28
C GLY A 217 -9.14 -27.04 -17.43
N ASP A 218 -10.21 -26.24 -17.54
CA ASP A 218 -10.26 -25.08 -18.42
C ASP A 218 -9.47 -23.94 -17.77
N LYS A 219 -8.23 -23.73 -18.24
CA LYS A 219 -7.29 -22.73 -17.72
C LYS A 219 -7.71 -21.29 -18.07
N LYS A 220 -8.92 -20.87 -17.69
CA LYS A 220 -9.31 -19.47 -17.70
C LYS A 220 -8.76 -18.83 -16.42
N PHE A 221 -7.46 -18.50 -16.45
CA PHE A 221 -6.77 -17.76 -15.39
C PHE A 221 -7.39 -16.38 -15.07
N ASP A 222 -8.37 -15.96 -15.86
CA ASP A 222 -9.14 -14.74 -15.63
C ASP A 222 -10.26 -14.92 -14.58
N SER A 223 -10.61 -16.13 -14.16
CA SER A 223 -11.71 -16.42 -13.22
C SER A 223 -11.18 -17.21 -12.02
N VAL A 224 -10.90 -16.52 -10.91
CA VAL A 224 -10.21 -17.09 -9.73
C VAL A 224 -10.86 -16.71 -8.40
N LEU A 225 -11.80 -15.77 -8.39
CA LEU A 225 -12.44 -15.27 -7.19
C LEU A 225 -13.65 -16.12 -6.79
N ASN A 226 -13.77 -16.30 -5.49
CA ASN A 226 -14.87 -16.95 -4.79
C ASN A 226 -15.12 -16.13 -3.52
N ASP A 227 -16.37 -15.91 -3.19
CA ASP A 227 -16.77 -15.50 -1.85
C ASP A 227 -16.67 -16.70 -0.91
N SER A 228 -16.25 -16.49 0.34
CA SER A 228 -16.07 -17.58 1.29
C SER A 228 -16.54 -17.19 2.67
N GLY A 229 -17.15 -18.14 3.36
CA GLY A 229 -17.40 -18.01 4.79
C GLY A 229 -16.11 -17.66 5.55
N CYS A 230 -16.13 -16.56 6.31
CA CYS A 230 -14.96 -16.06 7.04
C CYS A 230 -14.48 -16.98 8.18
N SER A 231 -15.23 -18.04 8.51
CA SER A 231 -14.87 -19.06 9.51
C SER A 231 -13.91 -20.13 8.97
N SER A 232 -13.87 -20.31 7.65
CA SER A 232 -13.00 -21.27 6.97
C SER A 232 -11.53 -20.92 7.16
N ARG A 233 -10.64 -21.92 7.22
CA ARG A 233 -9.21 -21.69 7.40
C ARG A 233 -8.48 -21.81 6.07
N HIS A 234 -7.87 -20.70 5.62
CA HIS A 234 -7.17 -20.61 4.35
C HIS A 234 -5.83 -19.88 4.51
N LYS A 235 -4.97 -20.03 3.49
CA LYS A 235 -3.74 -19.24 3.41
C LYS A 235 -4.06 -17.78 3.11
N LEU A 236 -3.06 -16.92 3.17
CA LEU A 236 -3.25 -15.49 3.00
C LEU A 236 -2.11 -14.84 2.23
N ALA A 237 -2.45 -13.81 1.47
CA ALA A 237 -1.50 -12.89 0.88
C ALA A 237 -1.69 -11.52 1.51
N CYS A 238 -0.62 -10.94 2.04
CA CYS A 238 -0.64 -9.57 2.56
C CYS A 238 -0.02 -8.61 1.55
N GLU A 239 -0.56 -7.39 1.51
CA GLU A 239 0.00 -6.23 0.83
C GLU A 239 0.27 -5.14 1.86
N VAL A 240 1.48 -4.60 1.83
CA VAL A 240 1.83 -3.32 2.48
C VAL A 240 1.82 -2.27 1.36
N PRO A 241 0.78 -1.40 1.32
CA PRO A 241 0.69 -0.39 0.27
C PRO A 241 1.83 0.60 0.42
N GLN A 242 2.47 0.94 -0.71
CA GLN A 242 3.36 2.10 -0.74
C GLN A 242 2.53 3.35 -0.96
N PRO A 243 2.91 4.49 -0.37
CA PRO A 243 2.29 5.77 -0.69
C PRO A 243 2.42 6.02 -2.19
N LYS A 244 1.29 6.18 -2.86
CA LYS A 244 1.27 6.49 -4.31
C LYS A 244 1.89 7.87 -4.52
N GLN A 245 3.05 7.94 -5.16
CA GLN A 245 3.53 9.18 -5.78
C GLN A 245 2.55 9.54 -6.88
N ARG A 246 1.78 10.61 -6.69
CA ARG A 246 0.91 11.15 -7.73
C ARG A 246 1.74 12.12 -8.57
N PHE A 247 2.38 11.59 -9.61
CA PHE A 247 2.94 12.42 -10.66
C PHE A 247 1.78 13.13 -11.38
N ASN A 248 1.56 14.40 -11.07
CA ASN A 248 0.75 15.27 -11.92
C ASN A 248 1.70 15.87 -12.96
N TYR A 249 1.50 15.49 -14.23
CA TYR A 249 2.14 16.13 -15.39
C TYR A 249 1.56 17.52 -15.64
#